data_AF-A0A955QGF2-F1
#
_entry.id   AF-A0A955QGF2-F1
#
_cell.length_a   1.000
_cell.length_b   1.000
_cell.length_c   1.000
_cell.angle_alpha   90.00
_cell.angle_beta   90.00
_cell.angle_gamma   90.00
#
_symmetry.space_group_name_H-M   'P 1'
#
loop_
_entity.id
_entity.type
_entity.pdbx_description
1 polymer ?
#
loop_
_entity_poly.entity_id
_entity_poly.type
_entity_poly.pdbx_seq_one_letter_code
_entity_poly.pdbx_strand_id
1 'polypeptide(L)'
;MDPIIAFLSVLVILVIGAIILVLSLPSLPVQEPQKKIPGLDFIPTQMYRESNGMGGLAVNEETYQVCILKNAVTPPLLLPLGDLVGAVLLKNGEMVRERFRTRPKTMKHFVKTLQKHLQPFIASNAGSDSQGSNQRIDLMVAIQDEENPLHLINFLDMETKEGGILFEKALSTGKHWFYVLDNLLLKADHMEHLQGDIRDGESTAHINPVAAEIEKLAELLDNEL
;
A
#
# COMPACT_ATOMS: atom_id res chain seq x y z
N MET A 1 -48.00 40.05 14.32
CA MET A 1 -46.99 39.19 14.99
C MET A 1 -45.80 40.07 15.30
N ASP A 2 -45.27 40.03 16.52
CA ASP A 2 -44.06 40.79 16.85
C ASP A 2 -42.87 40.27 16.04
N PRO A 3 -42.07 41.17 15.44
CA PRO A 3 -40.91 40.78 14.63
C PRO A 3 -39.89 39.99 15.46
N ILE A 4 -39.85 40.23 16.76
CA ILE A 4 -39.00 39.50 17.72
C ILE A 4 -39.43 38.03 17.84
N ILE A 5 -40.73 37.77 17.89
CA ILE A 5 -41.27 36.41 17.99
C ILE A 5 -41.02 35.65 16.69
N ALA A 6 -41.15 36.31 15.54
CA ALA A 6 -40.85 35.73 14.23
C ALA A 6 -39.37 35.39 14.06
N PHE A 7 -38.46 36.22 14.58
CA PHE A 7 -37.02 35.94 14.52
C PHE A 7 -36.63 34.73 15.40
N LEU A 8 -37.17 34.67 16.62
CA LEU A 8 -36.92 33.56 17.54
C LEU A 8 -37.41 32.22 16.98
N SER A 9 -38.58 32.19 16.31
CA SER A 9 -39.10 30.94 15.74
C SER A 9 -38.23 30.42 14.59
N VAL A 10 -37.73 31.30 13.73
CA VAL A 10 -36.80 30.94 12.64
C VAL A 10 -35.49 30.37 13.20
N LEU A 11 -34.94 31.01 14.24
CA LEU A 11 -33.70 30.54 14.87
C LEU A 11 -33.84 29.12 15.42
N VAL A 12 -34.96 28.84 16.11
CA VAL A 12 -35.23 27.50 16.67
C VAL A 12 -35.36 26.45 15.58
N ILE A 13 -36.06 26.75 14.48
CA ILE A 13 -36.19 25.82 13.36
C ILE A 13 -34.82 25.51 12.73
N LEU A 14 -33.95 26.52 12.61
CA LEU A 14 -32.60 26.37 12.04
C LEU A 14 -31.72 25.46 12.91
N VAL A 15 -31.75 25.64 14.24
CA VAL A 15 -31.00 24.81 15.19
C VAL A 15 -31.50 23.37 15.18
N ILE A 16 -32.83 23.17 15.23
CA ILE A 16 -33.41 21.81 15.18
C ILE A 16 -33.07 21.14 13.85
N GLY A 17 -33.16 21.87 12.73
CA GLY A 17 -32.78 21.38 11.42
C GLY A 17 -31.32 20.95 11.34
N ALA A 18 -30.40 21.74 11.90
CA ALA A 18 -28.98 21.40 11.96
C ALA A 18 -28.71 20.15 12.81
N ILE A 19 -29.38 19.99 13.95
CA ILE A 19 -29.24 18.80 14.79
C ILE A 19 -29.75 17.55 14.06
N ILE A 20 -30.92 17.63 13.41
CA ILE A 20 -31.47 16.51 12.63
C ILE A 20 -30.52 16.16 11.48
N LEU A 21 -29.95 17.16 10.80
CA LEU A 21 -28.98 16.93 9.72
C LEU A 21 -27.74 16.17 10.22
N VAL A 22 -27.18 16.58 11.36
CA VAL A 22 -26.00 15.94 11.96
C VAL A 22 -26.30 14.51 12.43
N LEU A 23 -27.49 14.27 12.98
CA LEU A 23 -27.93 12.93 13.40
C LEU A 23 -28.34 12.03 12.23
N SER A 24 -28.73 12.63 11.09
CA SER A 24 -29.07 11.89 9.87
C SER A 24 -27.86 11.56 9.01
N LEU A 25 -26.68 12.12 9.34
CA LEU A 25 -25.43 11.62 8.76
C LEU A 25 -25.27 10.17 9.23
N PRO A 26 -25.15 9.20 8.31
CA PRO A 26 -24.97 7.81 8.68
C PRO A 26 -23.73 7.72 9.56
N SER A 27 -23.92 7.22 10.79
CA SER A 27 -22.82 6.84 11.67
C SER A 27 -21.86 5.97 10.87
N LEU A 28 -20.57 6.34 10.91
CA LEU A 28 -19.47 5.62 10.28
C LEU A 28 -19.69 4.11 10.42
N PRO A 29 -19.51 3.32 9.34
CA PRO A 29 -19.78 1.89 9.37
C PRO A 29 -19.05 1.28 10.57
N VAL A 30 -19.83 0.76 11.51
CA VAL A 30 -19.34 -0.05 12.63
C VAL A 30 -18.48 -1.14 11.98
N GLN A 31 -17.18 -1.12 12.25
CA GLN A 31 -16.27 -2.13 11.73
C GLN A 31 -16.80 -3.48 12.18
N GLU A 32 -17.31 -4.28 11.23
CA GLU A 32 -17.62 -5.68 11.49
C GLU A 32 -16.38 -6.32 12.13
N PRO A 33 -16.54 -7.19 13.14
CA PRO A 33 -15.43 -7.85 13.79
C PRO A 33 -14.55 -8.49 12.70
N GLN A 34 -13.31 -8.02 12.60
CA GLN A 34 -12.36 -8.42 11.56
C GLN A 34 -12.25 -9.95 11.53
N LYS A 35 -12.87 -10.55 10.52
CA LYS A 35 -12.92 -12.00 10.38
C LYS A 35 -11.54 -12.50 9.96
N LYS A 36 -10.95 -13.38 10.77
CA LYS A 36 -9.71 -14.09 10.41
C LYS A 36 -9.88 -14.75 9.03
N ILE A 37 -8.83 -14.69 8.22
CA ILE A 37 -8.79 -15.38 6.94
C ILE A 37 -8.66 -16.89 7.24
N PRO A 38 -9.55 -17.75 6.72
CA PRO A 38 -9.49 -19.18 6.99
C PRO A 38 -8.12 -19.77 6.65
N GLY A 39 -7.53 -20.50 7.60
CA GLY A 39 -6.24 -21.18 7.41
C GLY A 39 -5.00 -20.33 7.67
N LEU A 40 -5.14 -19.02 7.95
CA LEU A 40 -4.02 -18.14 8.28
C LEU A 40 -4.21 -17.48 9.65
N ASP A 41 -3.14 -17.40 10.44
CA ASP A 41 -3.11 -16.56 11.63
C ASP A 41 -2.79 -15.10 11.25
N PHE A 42 -3.67 -14.52 10.45
CA PHE A 42 -3.57 -13.16 9.94
C PHE A 42 -4.91 -12.46 10.13
N ILE A 43 -4.86 -11.31 10.82
CA ILE A 43 -6.03 -10.46 11.07
C ILE A 43 -5.84 -9.20 10.22
N PRO A 44 -6.63 -9.00 9.15
CA PRO A 44 -6.46 -7.85 8.28
C PRO A 44 -7.03 -6.58 8.90
N THR A 45 -6.23 -5.50 8.92
CA THR A 45 -6.73 -4.15 9.24
C THR A 45 -7.57 -3.58 8.10
N GLN A 46 -7.19 -3.88 6.86
CA GLN A 46 -7.96 -3.58 5.66
C GLN A 46 -7.95 -4.79 4.73
N MET A 47 -9.05 -5.01 4.00
CA MET A 47 -9.19 -6.13 3.07
C MET A 47 -10.07 -5.73 1.88
N TYR A 48 -9.65 -6.16 0.70
CA TYR A 48 -10.38 -6.08 -0.54
C TYR A 48 -10.44 -7.45 -1.17
N ARG A 49 -11.61 -7.80 -1.68
CA ARG A 49 -11.86 -9.02 -2.41
C ARG A 49 -12.52 -8.67 -3.73
N GLU A 50 -12.04 -9.27 -4.80
CA GLU A 50 -12.63 -9.11 -6.11
C GLU A 50 -14.08 -9.62 -6.10
N SER A 51 -14.93 -9.04 -6.95
CA SER A 51 -16.34 -9.43 -7.07
C SER A 51 -16.52 -10.88 -7.54
N ASN A 52 -15.53 -11.41 -8.28
CA ASN A 52 -15.49 -12.80 -8.73
C ASN A 52 -14.99 -13.78 -7.63
N GLY A 53 -14.50 -13.28 -6.49
CA GLY A 53 -13.90 -14.06 -5.41
C GLY A 53 -12.57 -14.75 -5.75
N MET A 54 -11.99 -14.47 -6.92
CA MET A 54 -10.78 -15.12 -7.45
C MET A 54 -9.48 -14.44 -6.99
N GLY A 55 -9.56 -13.17 -6.62
CA GLY A 55 -8.43 -12.40 -6.14
C GLY A 55 -8.77 -11.49 -4.98
N GLY A 56 -7.75 -10.89 -4.40
CA GLY A 56 -7.91 -9.86 -3.39
C GLY A 56 -6.59 -9.49 -2.74
N LEU A 57 -6.68 -8.47 -1.90
CA LEU A 57 -5.54 -7.92 -1.19
C LEU A 57 -6.00 -7.61 0.23
N ALA A 58 -5.20 -8.01 1.20
CA ALA A 58 -5.43 -7.68 2.59
C ALA A 58 -4.12 -7.22 3.20
N VAL A 59 -4.19 -6.28 4.14
CA VAL A 59 -3.02 -5.76 4.84
C VAL A 59 -3.30 -5.78 6.33
N ASN A 60 -2.26 -6.05 7.10
CA ASN A 60 -2.23 -5.73 8.53
C ASN A 60 -1.18 -4.63 8.71
N GLU A 61 -1.68 -3.43 9.00
CA GLU A 61 -0.83 -2.25 9.18
C GLU A 61 -0.07 -2.24 10.51
N GLU A 62 -0.51 -3.00 11.50
CA GLU A 62 0.16 -3.11 12.80
C GLU A 62 1.39 -4.03 12.70
N THR A 63 1.25 -5.16 12.01
CA THR A 63 2.32 -6.16 11.83
C THR A 63 3.12 -5.95 10.54
N TYR A 64 2.71 -5.00 9.70
CA TYR A 64 3.30 -4.72 8.38
C TYR A 64 3.33 -5.95 7.47
N GLN A 65 2.22 -6.69 7.43
CA GLN A 65 2.08 -7.87 6.59
C GLN A 65 1.10 -7.61 5.46
N VAL A 66 1.42 -8.13 4.28
CA VAL A 66 0.56 -8.09 3.11
C VAL A 66 0.10 -9.50 2.81
N CYS A 67 -1.19 -9.70 2.60
CA CYS A 67 -1.76 -10.98 2.22
C CYS A 67 -2.44 -10.85 0.86
N ILE A 68 -1.96 -11.62 -0.11
CA ILE A 68 -2.56 -11.70 -1.44
C ILE A 68 -3.53 -12.87 -1.43
N LEU A 69 -4.81 -12.56 -1.59
CA LEU A 69 -5.86 -13.56 -1.70
C LEU A 69 -5.84 -14.10 -3.12
N LYS A 70 -5.58 -15.39 -3.26
CA LYS A 70 -5.67 -16.11 -4.53
C LYS A 70 -7.03 -16.81 -4.63
N ASN A 71 -7.26 -17.52 -5.73
CA ASN A 71 -8.50 -18.25 -5.99
C ASN A 71 -8.79 -19.27 -4.87
N ALA A 72 -10.02 -19.78 -4.81
CA ALA A 72 -10.45 -20.71 -3.75
C ALA A 72 -9.61 -22.00 -3.64
N VAL A 73 -8.83 -22.34 -4.67
CA VAL A 73 -8.01 -23.56 -4.74
C VAL A 73 -6.58 -23.32 -4.27
N THR A 74 -6.10 -22.08 -4.35
CA THR A 74 -4.71 -21.73 -4.02
C THR A 74 -4.70 -21.07 -2.64
N PRO A 75 -3.82 -21.51 -1.72
CA PRO A 75 -3.72 -20.86 -0.42
C PRO A 75 -3.35 -19.37 -0.61
N PRO A 76 -3.88 -18.49 0.25
CA PRO A 76 -3.52 -17.08 0.20
C PRO A 76 -2.04 -16.93 0.59
N LEU A 77 -1.39 -15.96 -0.03
CA LEU A 77 0.05 -15.74 0.11
C LEU A 77 0.27 -14.64 1.13
N LEU A 78 0.79 -15.00 2.31
CA LEU A 78 1.18 -14.05 3.35
C LEU A 78 2.65 -13.64 3.14
N LEU A 79 2.86 -12.34 3.02
CA LEU A 79 4.14 -11.74 2.68
C LEU A 79 4.57 -10.77 3.79
N PRO A 80 5.81 -10.88 4.29
CA PRO A 80 6.39 -9.83 5.10
C PRO A 80 6.64 -8.58 4.25
N LEU A 81 6.73 -7.43 4.91
CA LEU A 81 6.97 -6.15 4.22
C LEU A 81 8.23 -6.13 3.34
N GLY A 82 9.27 -6.87 3.73
CA GLY A 82 10.53 -6.93 2.99
C GLY A 82 10.39 -7.48 1.57
N ASP A 83 9.44 -8.41 1.38
CA ASP A 83 9.23 -9.10 0.10
C ASP A 83 8.32 -8.30 -0.84
N LEU A 84 7.69 -7.23 -0.38
CA LEU A 84 6.89 -6.34 -1.22
C LEU A 84 7.82 -5.45 -2.06
N VAL A 85 7.87 -5.62 -3.37
CA VAL A 85 8.80 -4.89 -4.25
C VAL A 85 8.19 -3.66 -4.88
N GLY A 86 6.91 -3.70 -5.24
CA GLY A 86 6.28 -2.59 -5.93
C GLY A 86 4.79 -2.74 -6.14
N ALA A 87 4.18 -1.66 -6.60
CA ALA A 87 2.78 -1.57 -6.95
C ALA A 87 2.62 -0.74 -8.23
N VAL A 88 1.77 -1.18 -9.14
CA VAL A 88 1.46 -0.49 -10.40
C VAL A 88 -0.06 -0.46 -10.60
N LEU A 89 -0.63 0.73 -10.70
CA LEU A 89 -2.04 0.91 -11.02
C LEU A 89 -2.22 1.03 -12.53
N LEU A 90 -3.04 0.15 -13.09
CA LEU A 90 -3.34 0.07 -14.51
C LEU A 90 -4.80 0.46 -14.78
N LYS A 91 -5.03 1.24 -15.84
CA LYS A 91 -6.34 1.63 -16.35
C LYS A 91 -6.39 1.29 -17.83
N ASN A 92 -7.26 0.36 -18.22
CA ASN A 92 -7.40 -0.12 -19.59
C ASN A 92 -6.06 -0.57 -20.21
N GLY A 93 -5.24 -1.25 -19.41
CA GLY A 93 -3.89 -1.66 -19.84
C GLY A 93 -2.85 -0.53 -19.83
N GLU A 94 -3.22 0.73 -19.56
CA GLU A 94 -2.29 1.84 -19.44
C GLU A 94 -1.82 2.05 -18.00
N MET A 95 -0.54 2.37 -17.82
CA MET A 95 0.00 2.69 -16.50
C MET A 95 -0.45 4.07 -16.05
N VAL A 96 -1.22 4.13 -14.96
CA VAL A 96 -1.65 5.39 -14.32
C VAL A 96 -0.63 5.84 -13.29
N ARG A 97 -0.10 4.88 -12.52
CA ARG A 97 0.85 5.16 -11.44
C ARG A 97 1.70 3.94 -11.12
N GLU A 98 2.94 4.16 -10.72
CA GLU A 98 3.86 3.13 -10.26
C GLU A 98 4.61 3.55 -9.00
N ARG A 99 4.95 2.56 -8.18
CA ARG A 99 5.87 2.70 -7.06
C ARG A 99 6.69 1.42 -6.96
N PHE A 100 8.00 1.57 -6.86
CA PHE A 100 8.91 0.47 -6.57
C PHE A 100 9.76 0.82 -5.36
N ARG A 101 10.20 -0.21 -4.63
CA ARG A 101 11.21 -0.07 -3.60
C ARG A 101 12.48 0.51 -4.19
N THR A 102 13.06 1.45 -3.46
CA THR A 102 14.36 2.02 -3.79
C THR A 102 15.50 1.30 -3.09
N ARG A 103 15.17 0.45 -2.11
CA ARG A 103 16.10 -0.31 -1.28
C ARG A 103 15.64 -1.78 -1.16
N PRO A 104 16.59 -2.74 -0.99
CA PRO A 104 18.02 -2.51 -0.87
C PRO A 104 18.64 -2.20 -2.24
N LYS A 105 19.90 -1.75 -2.32
CA LYS A 105 20.54 -1.40 -3.61
C LYS A 105 20.49 -2.56 -4.63
N THR A 106 20.47 -3.79 -4.13
CA THR A 106 20.30 -5.04 -4.89
C THR A 106 18.95 -5.11 -5.62
N MET A 107 17.91 -4.45 -5.08
CA MET A 107 16.56 -4.41 -5.65
C MET A 107 16.50 -3.68 -7.00
N LYS A 108 17.46 -2.78 -7.28
CA LYS A 108 17.49 -2.04 -8.55
C LYS A 108 17.56 -2.95 -9.78
N HIS A 109 18.28 -4.08 -9.67
CA HIS A 109 18.36 -5.03 -10.77
C HIS A 109 17.01 -5.75 -10.94
N PHE A 110 16.42 -6.22 -9.84
CA PHE A 110 15.14 -6.91 -9.84
C PHE A 110 14.04 -6.01 -10.42
N VAL A 111 13.95 -4.75 -9.99
CA VAL A 111 12.98 -3.77 -10.52
C VAL A 111 13.17 -3.54 -12.02
N LYS A 112 14.42 -3.44 -12.51
CA LYS A 112 14.68 -3.32 -13.95
C LYS A 112 14.22 -4.54 -14.74
N THR A 113 14.47 -5.75 -14.23
CA THR A 113 13.98 -6.99 -14.85
C THR A 113 12.46 -7.04 -14.85
N LEU A 114 11.86 -6.66 -13.71
CA LEU A 114 10.43 -6.63 -13.53
C LEU A 114 9.77 -5.64 -14.51
N GLN A 115 10.32 -4.44 -14.67
CA GLN A 115 9.84 -3.46 -15.66
C GLN A 115 9.88 -4.00 -17.10
N LYS A 116 10.87 -4.83 -17.46
CA LYS A 116 10.88 -5.49 -18.77
C LYS A 116 9.77 -6.52 -18.91
N HIS A 117 9.42 -7.23 -17.84
CA HIS A 117 8.29 -8.16 -17.82
C HIS A 117 6.94 -7.44 -17.80
N LEU A 118 6.86 -6.26 -17.19
CA LEU A 118 5.64 -5.44 -17.17
C LEU A 118 5.22 -4.97 -18.56
N GLN A 119 6.16 -4.59 -19.42
CA GLN A 119 5.86 -3.99 -20.73
C GLN A 119 4.99 -4.90 -21.63
N PRO A 120 5.31 -6.20 -21.82
CA PRO A 120 4.44 -7.13 -22.53
C PRO A 120 3.03 -7.28 -21.92
N PHE A 121 2.92 -7.30 -20.58
CA PHE A 121 1.64 -7.43 -19.88
C PHE A 121 0.74 -6.20 -20.05
N ILE A 122 1.34 -5.01 -20.03
CA ILE A 122 0.68 -3.73 -20.31
C ILE A 122 0.22 -3.73 -21.78
N ALA A 123 1.11 -4.07 -22.71
CA ALA A 123 0.82 -4.07 -24.14
C ALA A 123 -0.27 -5.09 -24.53
N SER A 124 -0.29 -6.28 -23.92
CA SER A 124 -1.32 -7.30 -24.21
C SER A 124 -2.70 -6.89 -23.72
N ASN A 125 -2.77 -6.06 -22.67
CA ASN A 125 -4.03 -5.62 -22.07
C ASN A 125 -4.52 -4.26 -22.60
N ALA A 126 -3.70 -3.54 -23.37
CA ALA A 126 -4.03 -2.23 -23.96
C ALA A 126 -4.92 -2.31 -25.22
N GLY A 127 -5.29 -3.50 -25.68
CA GLY A 127 -6.02 -3.68 -26.93
C GLY A 127 -7.54 -3.88 -26.77
N SER A 128 -8.33 -2.81 -26.87
CA SER A 128 -9.65 -2.85 -27.54
C SER A 128 -10.25 -1.44 -27.76
N ASP A 129 -9.63 -0.67 -28.64
CA ASP A 129 -10.14 0.63 -29.13
C ASP A 129 -11.34 0.48 -30.10
N SER A 130 -12.46 -0.11 -29.65
CA SER A 130 -13.69 -0.07 -30.44
C SER A 130 -14.95 -0.03 -29.60
N GLN A 131 -15.44 1.19 -29.35
CA GLN A 131 -16.84 1.64 -29.16
C GLN A 131 -17.82 0.88 -28.26
N GLY A 132 -17.43 -0.21 -27.61
CA GLY A 132 -18.15 -0.98 -26.59
C GLY A 132 -17.17 -1.65 -25.61
N SER A 133 -16.05 -0.97 -25.34
CA SER A 133 -14.86 -1.56 -24.74
C SER A 133 -15.06 -1.91 -23.27
N ASN A 134 -14.83 -3.19 -22.97
CA ASN A 134 -14.67 -3.72 -21.63
C ASN A 134 -13.68 -2.82 -20.86
N GLN A 135 -14.14 -2.17 -19.79
CA GLN A 135 -13.28 -1.29 -18.99
C GLN A 135 -12.58 -2.12 -17.95
N ARG A 136 -11.29 -1.86 -17.79
CA ARG A 136 -10.44 -2.65 -16.91
C ARG A 136 -9.62 -1.77 -15.97
N ILE A 137 -9.66 -2.08 -14.69
CA ILE A 137 -8.86 -1.39 -13.67
C ILE A 137 -8.17 -2.47 -12.83
N ASP A 138 -6.84 -2.51 -12.87
CA ASP A 138 -6.05 -3.49 -12.15
C ASP A 138 -5.01 -2.81 -11.26
N LEU A 139 -4.69 -3.42 -10.11
CA LEU A 139 -3.49 -3.14 -9.34
C LEU A 139 -2.58 -4.35 -9.46
N MET A 140 -1.40 -4.14 -10.02
CA MET A 140 -0.36 -5.14 -10.04
C MET A 140 0.55 -4.96 -8.82
N VAL A 141 0.76 -6.03 -8.07
CA VAL A 141 1.64 -6.09 -6.92
C VAL A 141 2.86 -6.92 -7.30
N ALA A 142 4.03 -6.30 -7.21
CA ALA A 142 5.30 -6.94 -7.44
C ALA A 142 5.88 -7.42 -6.12
N ILE A 143 6.32 -8.68 -6.07
CA ILE A 143 6.89 -9.31 -4.88
C ILE A 143 8.21 -9.97 -5.20
N GLN A 144 9.02 -10.22 -4.18
CA GLN A 144 10.28 -10.94 -4.28
C GLN A 144 10.04 -12.45 -4.31
N ASP A 145 9.60 -12.95 -5.46
CA ASP A 145 9.38 -14.37 -5.75
C ASP A 145 10.02 -14.71 -7.11
N GLU A 146 10.76 -15.81 -7.18
CA GLU A 146 11.47 -16.21 -8.41
C GLU A 146 10.53 -16.82 -9.46
N GLU A 147 9.47 -17.51 -9.02
CA GLU A 147 8.54 -18.21 -9.89
C GLU A 147 7.37 -17.31 -10.31
N ASN A 148 6.84 -16.51 -9.38
CA ASN A 148 5.66 -15.70 -9.61
C ASN A 148 5.76 -14.30 -8.98
N PRO A 149 6.58 -13.40 -9.53
CA PRO A 149 6.84 -12.08 -8.96
C PRO A 149 5.71 -11.07 -9.13
N LEU A 150 4.69 -11.35 -9.94
CA LEU A 150 3.66 -10.39 -10.32
C LEU A 150 2.26 -10.94 -10.02
N HIS A 151 1.52 -10.21 -9.20
CA HIS A 151 0.16 -10.55 -8.83
C HIS A 151 -0.81 -9.44 -9.24
N LEU A 152 -1.84 -9.79 -9.99
CA LEU A 152 -2.88 -8.86 -10.44
C LEU A 152 -4.09 -8.93 -9.52
N ILE A 153 -4.60 -7.76 -9.13
CA ILE A 153 -5.86 -7.59 -8.41
C ILE A 153 -6.77 -6.73 -9.29
N ASN A 154 -7.91 -7.28 -9.68
CA ASN A 154 -8.87 -6.62 -10.55
C ASN A 154 -9.95 -5.86 -9.76
N PHE A 155 -10.13 -4.56 -10.05
CA PHE A 155 -11.22 -3.76 -9.47
C PHE A 155 -12.41 -3.62 -10.41
N LEU A 156 -12.18 -3.79 -11.70
CA LEU A 156 -13.17 -3.68 -12.76
C LEU A 156 -12.71 -4.52 -13.95
N ASP A 157 -13.58 -5.38 -14.44
CA ASP A 157 -13.44 -6.12 -15.71
C ASP A 157 -14.85 -6.37 -16.24
N MET A 158 -15.47 -5.31 -16.76
CA MET A 158 -16.80 -5.39 -17.36
C MET A 158 -17.06 -4.26 -18.35
N GLU A 159 -18.04 -4.48 -19.24
CA GLU A 159 -18.57 -3.45 -20.14
C GLU A 159 -19.23 -2.34 -19.32
N THR A 160 -18.56 -1.19 -19.23
CA THR A 160 -19.09 0.04 -18.63
C THR A 160 -18.53 1.25 -19.36
N LYS A 161 -19.09 2.43 -19.11
CA LYS A 161 -18.58 3.67 -19.66
C LYS A 161 -17.47 4.24 -18.76
N GLU A 162 -16.36 4.69 -19.35
CA GLU A 162 -15.38 5.52 -18.66
C GLU A 162 -16.05 6.80 -18.11
N GLY A 163 -15.73 7.16 -16.87
CA GLY A 163 -16.43 8.24 -16.14
C GLY A 163 -17.80 7.85 -15.57
N GLY A 164 -18.28 6.63 -15.81
CA GLY A 164 -19.48 6.09 -15.15
C GLY A 164 -19.26 5.84 -13.66
N ILE A 165 -20.34 5.72 -12.88
CA ILE A 165 -20.27 5.57 -11.42
C ILE A 165 -19.45 4.33 -11.01
N LEU A 166 -19.66 3.20 -11.67
CA LEU A 166 -18.91 1.96 -11.40
C LEU A 166 -17.43 2.12 -11.72
N PHE A 167 -17.11 2.77 -12.84
CA PHE A 167 -15.75 3.05 -13.26
C PHE A 167 -15.03 3.94 -12.24
N GLU A 168 -15.63 5.07 -11.86
CA GLU A 168 -15.03 6.01 -10.90
C GLU A 168 -14.88 5.37 -9.51
N LYS A 169 -15.84 4.55 -9.09
CA LYS A 169 -15.74 3.82 -7.82
C LYS A 169 -14.59 2.81 -7.85
N ALA A 170 -14.47 2.03 -8.92
CA ALA A 170 -13.38 1.07 -9.07
C ALA A 170 -12.02 1.78 -9.16
N LEU A 171 -11.91 2.88 -9.90
CA LEU A 171 -10.70 3.69 -9.99
C LEU A 171 -10.32 4.29 -8.64
N SER A 172 -11.29 4.82 -7.90
CA SER A 172 -11.09 5.34 -6.54
C SER A 172 -10.60 4.25 -5.58
N THR A 173 -11.20 3.05 -5.67
CA THR A 173 -10.79 1.88 -4.87
C THR A 173 -9.38 1.43 -5.22
N GLY A 174 -9.04 1.32 -6.51
CA GLY A 174 -7.69 0.98 -6.96
C GLY A 174 -6.65 2.03 -6.53
N LYS A 175 -6.99 3.31 -6.60
CA LYS A 175 -6.14 4.40 -6.07
C LYS A 175 -5.93 4.26 -4.56
N HIS A 176 -6.98 3.99 -3.79
CA HIS A 176 -6.89 3.76 -2.34
C HIS A 176 -5.90 2.65 -2.02
N TRP A 177 -6.05 1.47 -2.65
CA TRP A 177 -5.16 0.34 -2.42
C TRP A 177 -3.74 0.58 -2.91
N PHE A 178 -3.57 1.32 -4.01
CA PHE A 178 -2.25 1.78 -4.43
C PHE A 178 -1.60 2.64 -3.32
N TYR A 179 -2.32 3.59 -2.71
CA TYR A 179 -1.78 4.41 -1.62
C TYR A 179 -1.43 3.60 -0.37
N VAL A 180 -2.25 2.61 -0.02
CA VAL A 180 -1.95 1.69 1.08
C VAL A 180 -0.62 0.97 0.82
N LEU A 181 -0.43 0.41 -0.37
CA LEU A 181 0.83 -0.26 -0.74
C LEU A 181 2.01 0.71 -0.86
N ASP A 182 1.81 1.91 -1.39
CA ASP A 182 2.85 2.94 -1.47
C ASP A 182 3.39 3.33 -0.09
N ASN A 183 2.48 3.51 0.88
CA ASN A 183 2.85 3.76 2.27
C ASN A 183 3.63 2.59 2.88
N LEU A 184 3.25 1.35 2.57
CA LEU A 184 3.98 0.17 3.02
C LEU A 184 5.38 0.10 2.38
N LEU A 185 5.50 0.32 1.07
CA LEU A 185 6.77 0.40 0.35
C LEU A 185 7.70 1.47 0.92
N LEU A 186 7.17 2.65 1.26
CA LEU A 186 7.90 3.72 1.94
C LEU A 186 8.42 3.28 3.31
N LYS A 187 7.57 2.63 4.12
CA LYS A 187 7.98 2.08 5.42
C LYS A 187 9.06 1.00 5.25
N ALA A 188 8.96 0.15 4.23
CA ALA A 188 9.95 -0.87 3.93
C ALA A 188 11.33 -0.26 3.66
N ASP A 189 11.38 0.78 2.81
CA ASP A 189 12.59 1.52 2.48
C ASP A 189 13.19 2.27 3.70
N HIS A 190 12.35 2.71 4.64
CA HIS A 190 12.80 3.32 5.91
C HIS A 190 13.37 2.28 6.87
N MET A 191 12.70 1.13 7.04
CA MET A 191 13.18 0.07 7.92
C MET A 191 14.54 -0.47 7.49
N GLU A 192 14.75 -0.61 6.17
CA GLU A 192 16.06 -0.99 5.64
C GLU A 192 17.14 0.07 5.79
N HIS A 193 16.78 1.36 5.80
CA HIS A 193 17.75 2.41 6.09
C HIS A 193 18.34 2.22 7.48
N LEU A 194 17.46 2.05 8.47
CA LEU A 194 17.86 1.88 9.87
C LEU A 194 18.71 0.62 10.05
N GLN A 195 18.39 -0.47 9.36
CA GLN A 195 19.18 -1.70 9.43
C GLN A 195 20.51 -1.62 8.67
N GLY A 196 20.56 -0.88 7.55
CA GLY A 196 21.77 -0.64 6.77
C GLY A 196 22.79 0.20 7.52
N ASP A 197 22.33 1.29 8.16
CA ASP A 197 23.20 2.17 8.95
C ASP A 197 23.82 1.45 10.16
N ILE A 198 23.09 0.53 10.79
CA ILE A 198 23.60 -0.27 11.91
C ILE A 198 24.68 -1.25 11.43
N ARG A 199 24.46 -1.94 10.29
CA ARG A 199 25.43 -2.91 9.74
C ARG A 199 26.70 -2.23 9.21
N ASP A 200 26.57 -1.06 8.61
CA ASP A 200 27.72 -0.29 8.13
C ASP A 200 28.46 0.40 9.30
N GLY A 201 27.78 0.65 10.42
CA GLY A 201 28.37 1.18 11.66
C GLY A 201 29.09 0.15 12.54
N GLU A 202 28.83 -1.15 12.37
CA GLU A 202 29.45 -2.22 13.19
C GLU A 202 30.78 -2.73 12.62
N SER A 203 31.21 -2.25 11.44
CA SER A 203 32.46 -2.65 10.79
C SER A 203 33.66 -1.72 11.06
N THR A 204 33.47 -0.61 11.77
CA THR A 204 34.60 0.21 12.24
C THR A 204 34.41 0.66 13.68
N ALA A 205 35.25 0.10 14.54
CA ALA A 205 35.65 0.59 15.86
C ALA A 205 34.68 0.34 17.03
N HIS A 206 34.75 -0.86 17.59
CA HIS A 206 34.75 -1.00 19.05
C HIS A 206 36.18 -0.75 19.58
N ILE A 207 36.77 0.41 19.26
CA ILE A 207 37.93 0.91 20.01
C ILE A 207 37.34 1.72 21.15
N ASN A 208 37.45 1.16 22.35
CA ASN A 208 37.11 1.82 23.59
C ASN A 208 37.87 3.17 23.61
N PRO A 209 37.20 4.35 23.64
CA PRO A 209 37.88 5.64 23.47
C PRO A 209 38.94 5.88 24.56
N VAL A 210 38.79 5.23 25.72
CA VAL A 210 39.76 5.24 26.81
C VAL A 210 41.04 4.46 26.47
N ALA A 211 40.95 3.37 25.71
CA ALA A 211 42.12 2.56 25.33
C ALA A 211 43.00 3.30 24.32
N ALA A 212 42.39 4.02 23.36
CA ALA A 212 43.11 4.84 22.40
C ALA A 212 43.82 6.04 23.06
N GLU A 213 43.26 6.59 24.14
CA GLU A 213 43.90 7.67 24.90
C GLU A 213 45.08 7.18 25.74
N ILE A 214 45.00 5.96 26.30
CA ILE A 214 46.10 5.32 27.05
C ILE A 214 47.26 4.95 26.12
N GLU A 215 46.99 4.45 24.92
CA GLU A 215 48.02 4.11 23.93
C GLU A 215 48.74 5.36 23.42
N LYS A 216 48.00 6.45 23.20
CA LYS A 216 48.59 7.75 22.83
C LYS A 216 49.41 8.39 23.96
N LEU A 217 49.03 8.14 25.22
CA LEU A 217 49.81 8.55 26.40
C LEU A 217 51.08 7.71 26.57
N ALA A 218 51.04 6.42 26.22
CA ALA A 218 52.22 5.55 26.25
C ALA A 218 53.25 5.93 25.18
N GLU A 219 52.81 6.25 23.95
CA GLU A 219 53.69 6.70 22.87
C GLU A 219 54.35 8.07 23.14
N LEU A 220 53.70 8.94 23.92
CA LEU A 220 54.29 10.22 24.34
C LEU A 220 55.34 10.04 25.44
N LEU A 221 55.19 9.03 26.29
CA LEU A 221 56.16 8.74 27.35
C LEU A 221 57.45 8.10 26.81
N ASP A 222 57.34 7.25 25.78
CA ASP A 222 58.49 6.60 25.13
C ASP A 222 59.29 7.55 24.22
N ASN A 223 58.74 8.71 23.84
CA ASN A 223 59.43 9.72 23.03
C ASN A 223 60.10 10.83 23.85
N GLU A 224 59.97 10.85 25.18
CA GLU A 224 60.63 11.82 26.08
C GLU A 224 61.79 11.22 26.92
N LEU A 225 62.26 10.02 26.58
CA LEU A 225 63.44 9.37 27.19
C LEU A 225 64.53 9.11 26.14
#